data_AF-A0A094XB18-F1
#
_entry.id   AF-A0A094XB18-F1
#
_cell.length_a   1.000
_cell.length_b   1.000
_cell.length_c   1.000
_cell.angle_alpha   90.00
_cell.angle_beta   90.00
_cell.angle_gamma   90.00
#
_symmetry.space_group_name_H-M   'P 1'
#
loop_
_entity.id
_entity.type
_entity.pdbx_description
1 polymer ?
#
loop_
_entity_poly.entity_id
_entity_poly.type
_entity_poly.pdbx_seq_one_letter_code
_entity_poly.pdbx_strand_id
1 'polypeptide(L)'
;MEVVILIEKIAELREKGYSFRKIAQELGTTVGKVQYRYHKYKEQVLSQHQVETTVGQNNDLHAKKESQSPQDKSPDHGETPMITYYEPPSTYDKDSLVLLPKSPFILHAFWDIQLSTQQMVEHQFRKPWSSLKKQLKIYDITAMHFDGHHAHRSDTITLPEMTNNWYISELEPNRTYLADYGVETDEGNFFSLIRSNAMDTSRIKKSERGLYSEAVYKWKTGQAKEPEWLEHFSTYSFYESIK
;
A
#
# COMPACT_ATOMS: atom_id res chain seq x y z
N MET A 1 10.54 -25.19 -13.17
CA MET A 1 11.97 -24.96 -13.47
C MET A 1 12.24 -23.56 -14.03
N GLU A 2 11.50 -23.07 -15.04
CA GLU A 2 11.74 -21.75 -15.67
C GLU A 2 11.68 -20.53 -14.72
N VAL A 3 10.81 -20.54 -13.71
CA VAL A 3 10.65 -19.39 -12.80
C VAL A 3 11.84 -19.22 -11.85
N VAL A 4 12.42 -20.34 -11.40
CA VAL A 4 13.58 -20.35 -10.48
C VAL A 4 14.82 -19.84 -11.20
N ILE A 5 15.04 -20.33 -12.43
CA ILE A 5 16.15 -19.92 -13.31
C ILE A 5 16.10 -18.40 -13.59
N LEU A 6 14.90 -17.85 -13.76
CA LEU A 6 14.74 -16.42 -14.02
C LEU A 6 15.03 -15.55 -12.77
N ILE A 7 14.75 -16.03 -11.55
CA ILE A 7 15.05 -15.30 -10.31
C ILE A 7 16.55 -15.29 -10.02
N GLU A 8 17.22 -16.43 -10.16
CA GLU A 8 18.68 -16.56 -9.97
C GLU A 8 19.44 -15.61 -10.91
N LYS A 9 19.02 -15.56 -12.18
CA LYS A 9 19.64 -14.69 -13.18
C LYS A 9 19.41 -13.20 -12.91
N ILE A 10 18.25 -12.82 -12.34
CA ILE A 10 17.97 -11.45 -11.90
C ILE A 10 18.86 -11.06 -10.71
N ALA A 11 19.03 -11.96 -9.74
CA ALA A 11 19.88 -11.72 -8.57
C ALA A 11 21.36 -11.55 -8.97
N GLU A 12 21.87 -12.44 -9.84
CA GLU A 12 23.25 -12.40 -10.33
C GLU A 12 23.57 -11.10 -11.10
N LEU A 13 22.68 -10.68 -12.01
CA LEU A 13 22.86 -9.43 -12.75
C LEU A 13 22.81 -8.20 -11.83
N ARG A 14 22.05 -8.27 -10.74
CA ARG A 14 21.97 -7.18 -9.77
C ARG A 14 23.24 -7.08 -8.92
N GLU A 15 23.85 -8.20 -8.54
CA GLU A 15 25.16 -8.24 -7.87
C GLU A 15 26.28 -7.72 -8.76
N LYS A 16 26.19 -7.94 -10.07
CA LYS A 16 27.09 -7.35 -11.08
C LYS A 16 26.85 -5.84 -11.32
N GLY A 17 25.96 -5.21 -10.57
CA GLY A 17 25.73 -3.76 -10.59
C GLY A 17 24.79 -3.26 -11.71
N TYR A 18 24.09 -4.15 -12.41
CA TYR A 18 23.18 -3.74 -13.48
C TYR A 18 21.93 -3.05 -12.91
N SER A 19 21.41 -2.05 -13.64
CA SER A 19 20.14 -1.39 -13.31
C SER A 19 18.97 -2.30 -13.70
N PHE A 20 17.84 -2.22 -12.98
CA PHE A 20 16.65 -3.04 -13.28
C PHE A 20 16.14 -2.84 -14.71
N ARG A 21 16.33 -1.65 -15.29
CA ARG A 21 16.02 -1.37 -16.69
C ARG A 21 16.90 -2.18 -17.65
N LYS A 22 18.21 -2.26 -17.38
CA LYS A 22 19.15 -3.04 -18.19
C LYS A 22 18.92 -4.54 -18.05
N ILE A 23 18.56 -5.01 -16.85
CA ILE A 23 18.21 -6.41 -16.59
C ILE A 23 16.92 -6.81 -17.33
N ALA A 24 15.91 -5.94 -17.33
CA ALA A 24 14.66 -6.18 -18.05
C ALA A 24 14.88 -6.30 -19.57
N GLN A 25 15.72 -5.42 -20.13
CA GLN A 25 16.10 -5.45 -21.54
C GLN A 25 16.90 -6.73 -21.91
N GLU A 26 17.83 -7.16 -21.06
CA GLU A 26 18.65 -8.36 -21.26
C GLU A 26 17.83 -9.66 -21.20
N LEU A 27 16.84 -9.72 -20.30
CA LEU A 27 16.02 -10.91 -20.07
C LEU A 27 14.75 -10.97 -20.93
N GLY A 28 14.50 -9.95 -21.77
CA GLY A 28 13.25 -9.84 -22.54
C GLY A 28 12.01 -9.77 -21.65
N THR A 29 12.12 -9.14 -20.48
CA THR A 29 11.03 -9.02 -19.50
C THR A 29 10.71 -7.55 -19.18
N THR A 30 9.68 -7.29 -18.38
CA THR A 30 9.33 -5.94 -17.93
C THR A 30 10.10 -5.56 -16.67
N VAL A 31 10.40 -4.28 -16.50
CA VAL A 31 11.11 -3.75 -15.32
C VAL A 31 10.40 -4.10 -14.01
N GLY A 32 9.06 -4.03 -14.01
CA GLY A 32 8.25 -4.41 -12.85
C GLY A 32 8.39 -5.90 -12.48
N LYS A 33 8.45 -6.79 -13.47
CA LYS A 33 8.65 -8.24 -13.22
C LYS A 33 10.02 -8.53 -12.61
N VAL A 34 11.04 -7.78 -13.03
CA VAL A 34 12.40 -7.85 -12.46
C VAL A 34 12.42 -7.35 -11.01
N GLN A 35 11.82 -6.18 -10.75
CA GLN A 35 11.78 -5.58 -9.40
C GLN A 35 11.02 -6.46 -8.41
N TYR A 36 9.82 -6.92 -8.77
CA TYR A 36 9.01 -7.78 -7.93
C TYR A 36 9.76 -9.06 -7.53
N ARG A 37 10.35 -9.76 -8.51
CA ARG A 37 11.10 -10.99 -8.28
C ARG A 37 12.35 -10.77 -7.43
N TYR A 38 13.05 -9.65 -7.62
CA TYR A 38 14.22 -9.31 -6.82
C TYR A 38 13.84 -8.96 -5.36
N HIS A 39 12.78 -8.20 -5.14
CA HIS A 39 12.29 -7.89 -3.79
C HIS A 39 11.83 -9.14 -3.06
N LYS A 40 11.06 -10.00 -3.72
CA LYS A 40 10.60 -11.29 -3.18
C LYS A 40 11.77 -12.23 -2.85
N TYR A 41 12.79 -12.29 -3.70
CA TYR A 41 14.02 -13.04 -3.43
C TYR A 41 14.74 -12.50 -2.19
N LYS A 42 14.87 -11.17 -2.08
CA LYS A 42 15.53 -10.53 -0.93
C LYS A 42 14.79 -10.83 0.38
N GLU A 43 13.46 -10.80 0.38
CA GLU A 43 12.63 -11.18 1.53
C GLU A 43 12.79 -12.66 1.92
N GLN A 44 12.93 -13.56 0.94
CA GLN A 44 13.18 -15.00 1.18
C GLN A 44 14.58 -15.26 1.75
N VAL A 45 15.61 -14.56 1.26
CA VAL A 45 16.97 -14.64 1.81
C VAL A 45 17.03 -14.04 3.23
N LEU A 46 16.34 -12.92 3.47
CA LEU A 46 16.23 -12.31 4.80
C LEU A 46 15.52 -13.20 5.82
N SER A 47 14.50 -13.95 5.39
CA SER A 47 13.77 -14.88 6.26
C SER A 47 14.55 -16.18 6.50
N GLN A 48 15.41 -16.62 5.58
CA GLN A 48 16.33 -17.75 5.81
C GLN A 48 17.47 -17.39 6.78
N HIS A 49 18.04 -16.18 6.70
CA HIS A 49 19.09 -15.72 7.61
C HIS A 49 18.62 -15.47 9.06
N GLN A 50 17.33 -15.24 9.29
CA GLN A 50 16.77 -15.14 10.64
C GLN A 50 16.68 -16.50 11.36
N VAL A 51 16.61 -17.61 10.63
CA VAL A 51 16.55 -18.96 11.23
C VAL A 51 17.94 -19.45 11.66
N GLU A 52 19.00 -19.13 10.91
CA GLU A 52 20.39 -19.52 11.22
C GLU A 52 20.98 -18.76 12.43
N THR A 53 20.50 -17.54 12.71
CA THR A 53 21.00 -16.73 13.84
C THR A 53 20.49 -17.25 15.21
N THR A 54 19.42 -18.05 15.22
CA THR A 54 18.81 -18.60 16.45
C THR A 54 19.29 -20.00 16.87
N VAL A 55 20.19 -20.66 16.13
CA VAL A 55 20.68 -22.01 16.47
C VAL A 55 21.92 -21.98 17.38
N GLY A 56 22.47 -20.80 17.66
CA GLY A 56 23.69 -20.63 18.46
C GLY A 56 23.44 -20.39 19.95
N GLN A 57 22.64 -21.21 20.64
CA GLN A 57 22.68 -21.42 22.11
C GLN A 57 21.47 -22.27 22.51
N ASN A 58 21.69 -23.58 22.71
CA ASN A 58 21.08 -24.39 23.77
C ASN A 58 21.62 -25.82 23.64
N ASN A 59 22.70 -26.08 24.37
CA ASN A 59 23.10 -27.44 24.72
C ASN A 59 22.28 -27.93 25.91
N ASP A 60 22.13 -29.25 25.95
CA ASP A 60 21.75 -30.11 27.07
C ASP A 60 20.26 -30.51 27.18
N LEU A 61 19.91 -31.65 26.60
CA LEU A 61 19.93 -32.94 27.32
C LEU A 61 19.57 -34.10 26.36
N HIS A 62 20.50 -35.04 26.28
CA HIS A 62 20.39 -36.33 25.59
C HIS A 62 19.37 -37.27 26.28
N ALA A 63 18.57 -38.00 25.49
CA ALA A 63 18.48 -39.47 25.58
C ALA A 63 17.74 -40.10 24.39
N LYS A 64 18.51 -40.73 23.49
CA LYS A 64 18.27 -41.98 22.75
C LYS A 64 16.83 -42.32 22.27
N LYS A 65 16.68 -42.49 20.95
CA LYS A 65 16.70 -43.84 20.35
C LYS A 65 16.83 -43.82 18.81
N GLU A 66 17.65 -44.76 18.35
CA GLU A 66 18.06 -45.05 16.99
C GLU A 66 16.92 -45.55 16.08
N SER A 67 16.97 -45.06 14.85
CA SER A 67 16.68 -45.68 13.55
C SER A 67 15.75 -46.90 13.44
N GLN A 68 14.75 -46.78 12.56
CA GLN A 68 14.54 -47.70 11.43
C GLN A 68 13.50 -47.13 10.45
N SER A 69 13.91 -46.91 9.20
CA SER A 69 13.02 -46.85 8.04
C SER A 69 12.62 -48.29 7.68
N PRO A 70 11.36 -48.58 7.29
CA PRO A 70 11.15 -48.76 5.85
C PRO A 70 9.73 -48.47 5.31
N GLN A 71 9.73 -48.06 4.04
CA GLN A 71 8.77 -48.40 2.97
C GLN A 71 7.36 -47.77 2.93
N ASP A 72 7.23 -46.90 1.92
CA ASP A 72 6.37 -47.09 0.75
C ASP A 72 4.86 -47.28 0.97
N LYS A 73 4.09 -46.20 0.72
CA LYS A 73 2.71 -46.20 0.22
C LYS A 73 2.32 -44.77 -0.16
N SER A 74 2.31 -44.49 -1.45
CA SER A 74 1.65 -43.31 -2.03
C SER A 74 0.14 -43.39 -1.79
N PRO A 75 -0.53 -42.26 -1.51
CA PRO A 75 -1.92 -42.09 -1.91
C PRO A 75 -2.03 -40.91 -2.89
N ASP A 76 -2.33 -41.30 -4.13
CA ASP A 76 -3.47 -40.86 -4.93
C ASP A 76 -3.67 -39.36 -5.23
N HIS A 77 -3.80 -39.12 -6.53
CA HIS A 77 -3.89 -37.82 -7.17
C HIS A 77 -5.26 -37.17 -6.94
N GLY A 78 -5.36 -36.33 -5.90
CA GLY A 78 -6.33 -35.25 -5.87
C GLY A 78 -5.78 -34.05 -6.64
N GLU A 79 -6.30 -33.78 -7.84
CA GLU A 79 -5.96 -32.59 -8.62
C GLU A 79 -6.21 -31.33 -7.77
N THR A 80 -5.14 -30.71 -7.28
CA THR A 80 -5.22 -29.38 -6.66
C THR A 80 -5.66 -28.40 -7.75
N PRO A 81 -6.80 -27.69 -7.60
CA PRO A 81 -7.18 -26.69 -8.58
C PRO A 81 -6.07 -25.64 -8.64
N MET A 82 -5.47 -25.50 -9.82
CA MET A 82 -4.49 -24.47 -10.13
C MET A 82 -5.17 -23.12 -9.91
N ILE A 83 -4.97 -22.52 -8.73
CA ILE A 83 -5.34 -21.13 -8.50
C ILE A 83 -4.45 -20.33 -9.46
N THR A 84 -5.00 -19.93 -10.60
CA THR A 84 -4.34 -18.97 -11.48
C THR A 84 -4.21 -17.68 -10.66
N TYR A 85 -3.04 -17.45 -10.09
CA TYR A 85 -2.71 -16.19 -9.45
C TYR A 85 -2.78 -15.11 -10.53
N TYR A 86 -3.91 -14.40 -10.59
CA TYR A 86 -4.01 -13.14 -11.31
C TYR A 86 -3.06 -12.16 -10.61
N GLU A 87 -1.82 -12.08 -11.07
CA GLU A 87 -0.92 -11.00 -10.68
C GLU A 87 -1.53 -9.70 -11.21
N PRO A 88 -1.92 -8.76 -10.34
CA PRO A 88 -2.44 -7.48 -10.80
C PRO A 88 -1.39 -6.77 -11.66
N PRO A 89 -1.79 -6.05 -12.71
CA PRO A 89 -0.86 -5.30 -13.55
C PRO A 89 -0.01 -4.35 -12.69
N SER A 90 1.26 -4.18 -13.04
CA SER A 90 2.18 -3.27 -12.34
C SER A 90 1.79 -1.78 -12.47
N THR A 91 0.94 -1.48 -13.44
CA THR A 91 0.50 -0.14 -13.84
C THR A 91 -0.91 -0.29 -14.43
N TYR A 92 -1.86 0.50 -13.96
CA TYR A 92 -3.24 0.47 -14.44
C TYR A 92 -3.49 1.46 -15.58
N ASP A 93 -2.43 2.11 -16.06
CA ASP A 93 -2.45 3.18 -17.08
C ASP A 93 -3.60 4.16 -16.83
N LYS A 94 -3.74 4.51 -15.54
CA LYS A 94 -4.76 5.42 -15.05
C LYS A 94 -4.21 6.15 -13.86
N ASP A 95 -4.35 7.46 -13.91
CA ASP A 95 -4.12 8.34 -12.77
C ASP A 95 -4.99 7.90 -11.60
N SER A 96 -4.35 7.32 -10.60
CA SER A 96 -5.04 6.75 -9.45
C SER A 96 -4.16 6.82 -8.21
N LEU A 97 -4.78 7.17 -7.10
CA LEU A 97 -4.19 7.14 -5.76
C LEU A 97 -5.20 6.42 -4.87
N VAL A 98 -4.76 5.41 -4.14
CA VAL A 98 -5.61 4.59 -3.29
C VAL A 98 -4.99 4.49 -1.91
N LEU A 99 -5.79 4.74 -0.89
CA LEU A 99 -5.44 4.51 0.50
C LEU A 99 -6.05 3.20 0.97
N LEU A 100 -5.25 2.38 1.64
CA LEU A 100 -5.66 1.12 2.25
C LEU A 100 -5.29 1.10 3.73
N PRO A 101 -6.20 0.68 4.63
CA PRO A 101 -5.90 0.59 6.04
C PRO A 101 -5.02 -0.62 6.30
N LYS A 102 -3.85 -0.40 6.92
CA LYS A 102 -2.95 -1.47 7.36
C LYS A 102 -3.07 -1.72 8.85
N SER A 103 -3.15 -0.65 9.64
CA SER A 103 -3.36 -0.69 11.07
C SER A 103 -4.15 0.56 11.52
N PRO A 104 -4.59 0.64 12.78
CA PRO A 104 -5.20 1.86 13.33
C PRO A 104 -4.38 3.13 13.19
N PHE A 105 -3.06 3.03 12.99
CA PHE A 105 -2.14 4.17 12.93
C PHE A 105 -1.41 4.27 11.58
N ILE A 106 -1.70 3.34 10.66
CA ILE A 106 -0.94 3.22 9.41
C ILE A 106 -1.90 3.03 8.24
N LEU A 107 -1.78 3.92 7.26
CA LEU A 107 -2.37 3.78 5.94
C LEU A 107 -1.27 3.42 4.93
N HIS A 108 -1.59 2.52 4.01
CA HIS A 108 -0.77 2.22 2.86
C HIS A 108 -1.34 2.97 1.66
N ALA A 109 -0.54 3.85 1.08
CA ALA A 109 -0.85 4.57 -0.14
C ALA A 109 -0.22 3.86 -1.33
N PHE A 110 -0.97 3.67 -2.39
CA PHE A 110 -0.48 3.23 -3.69
C PHE A 110 -0.96 4.21 -4.75
N TRP A 111 -0.10 4.58 -5.69
CA TRP A 111 -0.47 5.46 -6.79
C TRP A 111 0.15 5.04 -8.11
N ASP A 112 -0.50 5.46 -9.18
CA ASP A 112 -0.02 5.34 -10.54
C ASP A 112 -0.33 6.65 -11.29
N ILE A 113 0.65 7.13 -12.07
CA ILE A 113 0.57 8.39 -12.81
C ILE A 113 0.89 8.10 -14.26
N GLN A 114 -0.04 8.39 -15.15
CA GLN A 114 0.12 8.21 -16.58
C GLN A 114 1.22 9.09 -17.15
N LEU A 115 1.86 8.62 -18.22
CA LEU A 115 2.90 9.38 -18.90
C LEU A 115 2.37 10.72 -19.45
N SER A 116 1.12 10.76 -19.92
CA SER A 116 0.46 12.00 -20.37
C SER A 116 0.38 13.05 -19.26
N THR A 117 0.03 12.64 -18.04
CA THR A 117 -0.04 13.52 -16.88
C THR A 117 1.35 13.97 -16.45
N GLN A 118 2.34 13.08 -16.48
CA GLN A 118 3.74 13.46 -16.25
C GLN A 118 4.19 14.53 -17.27
N GLN A 119 3.93 14.32 -18.56
CA GLN A 119 4.27 15.28 -19.62
C GLN A 119 3.53 16.62 -19.48
N MET A 120 2.26 16.60 -19.08
CA MET A 120 1.48 17.81 -18.79
C MET A 120 2.15 18.63 -17.68
N VAL A 121 2.55 17.96 -16.60
CA VAL A 121 3.23 18.59 -15.46
C VAL A 121 4.62 19.10 -15.88
N GLU A 122 5.37 18.33 -16.65
CA GLU A 122 6.66 18.75 -17.21
C GLU A 122 6.53 20.04 -18.03
N HIS A 123 5.51 20.11 -18.88
CA HIS A 123 5.21 21.29 -19.67
C HIS A 123 4.81 22.49 -18.81
N GLN A 124 3.95 22.26 -17.81
CA GLN A 124 3.47 23.30 -16.89
C GLN A 124 4.61 23.93 -16.08
N PHE A 125 5.52 23.11 -15.54
CA PHE A 125 6.62 23.58 -14.70
C PHE A 125 7.94 23.80 -15.46
N ARG A 126 7.97 23.50 -16.77
CA ARG A 126 9.15 23.57 -17.65
C ARG A 126 10.37 22.83 -17.09
N LYS A 127 10.13 21.69 -16.44
CA LYS A 127 11.13 20.87 -15.76
C LYS A 127 10.85 19.40 -16.04
N PRO A 128 11.88 18.55 -16.22
CA PRO A 128 11.66 17.12 -16.39
C PRO A 128 11.02 16.53 -15.13
N TRP A 129 10.15 15.55 -15.30
CA TRP A 129 9.33 14.97 -14.25
C TRP A 129 10.23 14.47 -13.14
N SER A 130 11.35 13.82 -13.46
CA SER A 130 12.35 13.35 -12.51
C SER A 130 12.83 14.44 -11.55
N SER A 131 13.07 15.66 -12.03
CA SER A 131 13.60 16.77 -11.21
C SER A 131 12.59 17.41 -10.25
N LEU A 132 11.29 17.18 -10.47
CA LEU A 132 10.26 17.71 -9.58
C LEU A 132 10.27 16.97 -8.25
N LYS A 133 10.05 17.69 -7.15
CA LYS A 133 9.96 17.07 -5.82
C LYS A 133 8.54 16.54 -5.59
N LYS A 134 8.40 15.22 -5.54
CA LYS A 134 7.10 14.56 -5.39
C LYS A 134 6.72 14.56 -3.92
N GLN A 135 5.45 14.82 -3.66
CA GLN A 135 4.94 14.90 -2.30
C GLN A 135 3.60 14.18 -2.19
N LEU A 136 3.38 13.58 -1.03
CA LEU A 136 2.10 13.06 -0.61
C LEU A 136 1.60 13.92 0.54
N LYS A 137 0.44 14.55 0.36
CA LYS A 137 -0.17 15.37 1.40
C LYS A 137 -1.40 14.65 1.94
N ILE A 138 -1.37 14.30 3.23
CA ILE A 138 -2.49 13.65 3.91
C ILE A 138 -3.29 14.67 4.72
N TYR A 139 -4.61 14.50 4.73
CA TYR A 139 -5.58 15.36 5.40
C TYR A 139 -6.43 14.51 6.35
N ASP A 140 -6.58 14.96 7.59
CA ASP A 140 -7.64 14.48 8.48
C ASP A 140 -8.93 15.24 8.15
N ILE A 141 -9.92 14.50 7.62
CA ILE A 141 -11.21 15.01 7.18
C ILE A 141 -12.36 14.41 8.03
N THR A 142 -12.05 13.95 9.23
CA THR A 142 -13.03 13.31 10.12
C THR A 142 -14.23 14.24 10.37
N ALA A 143 -15.45 13.74 10.12
CA ALA A 143 -16.70 14.45 10.35
C ALA A 143 -16.83 15.82 9.64
N MET A 144 -16.18 16.00 8.49
CA MET A 144 -16.30 17.22 7.70
C MET A 144 -16.42 16.97 6.19
N HIS A 145 -17.01 17.94 5.49
CA HIS A 145 -17.00 17.97 4.04
C HIS A 145 -15.71 18.62 3.53
N PHE A 146 -14.84 17.84 2.88
CA PHE A 146 -13.55 18.31 2.40
C PHE A 146 -13.67 18.98 1.02
N ASP A 147 -13.37 20.27 0.95
CA ASP A 147 -13.35 21.07 -0.29
C ASP A 147 -11.95 21.15 -0.95
N GLY A 148 -10.92 20.57 -0.32
CA GLY A 148 -9.53 20.66 -0.76
C GLY A 148 -8.66 21.64 0.04
N HIS A 149 -9.26 22.49 0.87
CA HIS A 149 -8.55 23.54 1.60
C HIS A 149 -8.74 23.42 3.12
N HIS A 150 -9.90 22.98 3.58
CA HIS A 150 -10.21 22.88 4.99
C HIS A 150 -10.08 21.44 5.48
N ALA A 151 -9.09 21.16 6.33
CA ALA A 151 -8.91 19.90 7.04
C ALA A 151 -8.57 20.18 8.51
N HIS A 152 -8.83 19.24 9.41
CA HIS A 152 -8.46 19.37 10.82
C HIS A 152 -6.94 19.42 11.00
N ARG A 153 -6.23 18.61 10.21
CA ARG A 153 -4.77 18.57 10.15
C ARG A 153 -4.35 18.16 8.75
N SER A 154 -3.22 18.67 8.29
CA SER A 154 -2.58 18.18 7.09
C SER A 154 -1.08 18.02 7.28
N ASP A 155 -0.53 16.91 6.84
CA ASP A 155 0.90 16.63 6.86
C ASP A 155 1.38 16.36 5.43
N THR A 156 2.56 16.89 5.08
CA THR A 156 3.16 16.73 3.74
C THR A 156 4.43 15.90 3.82
N ILE A 157 4.47 14.82 3.05
CA ILE A 157 5.55 13.84 3.03
C ILE A 157 6.28 13.98 1.70
N THR A 158 7.58 14.26 1.74
CA THR A 158 8.41 14.22 0.52
C THR A 158 8.72 12.78 0.16
N LEU A 159 8.42 12.41 -1.08
CA LEU A 159 8.59 11.05 -1.57
C LEU A 159 9.94 10.88 -2.27
N PRO A 160 10.62 9.74 -2.10
CA PRO A 160 11.77 9.39 -2.91
C PRO A 160 11.40 9.22 -4.39
N GLU A 161 12.36 9.46 -5.28
CA GLU A 161 12.16 9.19 -6.71
C GLU A 161 11.86 7.71 -6.97
N MET A 162 11.14 7.45 -8.07
CA MET A 162 10.80 6.10 -8.55
C MET A 162 10.01 5.25 -7.56
N THR A 163 9.19 5.86 -6.70
CA THR A 163 8.26 5.19 -5.80
C THR A 163 6.82 5.32 -6.31
N ASN A 164 6.03 4.27 -6.08
CA ASN A 164 4.60 4.20 -6.43
C ASN A 164 3.72 3.78 -5.24
N ASN A 165 4.33 3.65 -4.06
CA ASN A 165 3.63 3.34 -2.82
C ASN A 165 4.37 3.92 -1.61
N TRP A 166 3.65 4.10 -0.51
CA TRP A 166 4.18 4.60 0.74
C TRP A 166 3.36 4.12 1.95
N TYR A 167 4.02 3.92 3.08
CA TYR A 167 3.33 3.72 4.36
C TYR A 167 3.30 5.03 5.12
N ILE A 168 2.10 5.55 5.34
CA ILE A 168 1.86 6.74 6.16
C ILE A 168 1.62 6.26 7.59
N SER A 169 2.58 6.49 8.47
CA SER A 169 2.52 6.14 9.89
C SER A 169 2.12 7.34 10.75
N GLU A 170 2.00 7.10 12.06
CA GLU A 170 1.71 8.15 13.07
C GLU A 170 0.34 8.81 12.91
N LEU A 171 -0.60 8.11 12.27
CA LEU A 171 -1.98 8.56 12.14
C LEU A 171 -2.76 8.29 13.42
N GLU A 172 -3.80 9.07 13.67
CA GLU A 172 -4.73 8.81 14.77
C GLU A 172 -5.74 7.71 14.37
N PRO A 173 -6.08 6.81 15.31
CA PRO A 173 -7.12 5.82 15.09
C PRO A 173 -8.52 6.45 15.08
N ASN A 174 -9.48 5.76 14.46
CA ASN A 174 -10.87 6.22 14.38
C ASN A 174 -11.03 7.60 13.72
N ARG A 175 -10.24 7.84 12.66
CA ARG A 175 -10.27 9.06 11.86
C ARG A 175 -10.47 8.71 10.39
N THR A 176 -11.02 9.65 9.63
CA THR A 176 -11.15 9.53 8.18
C THR A 176 -10.07 10.39 7.53
N TYR A 177 -9.23 9.76 6.72
CA TYR A 177 -8.14 10.41 6.01
C TYR A 177 -8.37 10.44 4.52
N LEU A 178 -7.79 11.45 3.88
CA LEU A 178 -7.70 11.59 2.44
C LEU A 178 -6.30 12.06 2.08
N ALA A 179 -5.75 11.61 0.97
CA ALA A 179 -4.43 12.02 0.51
C ALA A 179 -4.48 12.58 -0.90
N ASP A 180 -3.63 13.56 -1.15
CA ASP A 180 -3.31 14.08 -2.47
C ASP A 180 -1.87 13.74 -2.81
N TYR A 181 -1.64 13.30 -4.05
CA TYR A 181 -0.31 13.16 -4.62
C TYR A 181 -0.04 14.36 -5.52
N GLY A 182 1.16 14.93 -5.42
CA GLY A 182 1.48 16.15 -6.11
C GLY A 182 2.98 16.44 -6.20
N VAL A 183 3.30 17.64 -6.66
CA VAL A 183 4.66 18.16 -6.75
C VAL A 183 4.79 19.47 -6.00
N GLU A 184 5.98 19.74 -5.47
CA GLU A 184 6.33 21.06 -4.94
C GLU A 184 6.63 22.03 -6.09
N THR A 185 6.01 23.20 -6.07
CA THR A 185 6.30 24.28 -7.02
C THR A 185 7.59 25.00 -6.65
N ASP A 186 8.10 25.82 -7.56
CA ASP A 186 9.31 26.64 -7.31
C ASP A 186 9.12 27.67 -6.20
N GLU A 187 7.87 27.99 -5.87
CA GLU A 187 7.48 28.86 -4.77
C GLU A 187 7.39 28.11 -3.42
N GLY A 188 7.63 26.79 -3.41
CA GLY A 188 7.50 25.93 -2.23
C GLY A 188 6.06 25.50 -1.93
N ASN A 189 5.11 25.79 -2.83
CA ASN A 189 3.71 25.43 -2.65
C ASN A 189 3.44 24.00 -3.12
N PHE A 190 2.51 23.30 -2.48
CA PHE A 190 2.09 21.97 -2.93
C PHE A 190 1.08 22.09 -4.09
N PHE A 191 1.39 21.48 -5.23
CA PHE A 191 0.49 21.36 -6.38
C PHE A 191 -0.07 19.93 -6.48
N SER A 192 -1.36 19.79 -6.17
CA SER A 192 -2.07 18.51 -6.21
C SER A 192 -2.33 18.04 -7.65
N LEU A 193 -2.07 16.77 -7.93
CA LEU A 193 -2.30 16.13 -9.24
C LEU A 193 -3.49 15.18 -9.20
N ILE A 194 -3.48 14.29 -8.22
CA ILE A 194 -4.50 13.26 -8.04
C ILE A 194 -4.85 13.11 -6.57
N ARG A 195 -6.10 12.71 -6.33
CA ARG A 195 -6.68 12.58 -5.00
C ARG A 195 -7.11 11.15 -4.74
N SER A 196 -6.94 10.71 -3.49
CA SER A 196 -7.33 9.38 -3.05
C SER A 196 -8.82 9.26 -2.75
N ASN A 197 -9.26 8.02 -2.56
CA ASN A 197 -10.47 7.76 -1.79
C ASN A 197 -10.31 8.23 -0.33
N ALA A 198 -11.41 8.59 0.32
CA ALA A 198 -11.43 8.71 1.78
C ALA A 198 -11.27 7.31 2.41
N MET A 199 -10.49 7.21 3.48
CA MET A 199 -10.24 5.96 4.17
C MET A 199 -10.24 6.12 5.68
N ASP A 200 -10.99 5.26 6.35
CA ASP A 200 -11.07 5.24 7.81
C ASP A 200 -9.93 4.42 8.42
N THR A 201 -9.28 4.96 9.45
CA THR A 201 -8.38 4.18 10.30
C THR A 201 -9.17 3.31 11.27
N SER A 202 -8.70 2.07 11.44
CA SER A 202 -9.31 1.13 12.37
C SER A 202 -9.36 1.68 13.80
N ARG A 203 -10.41 1.31 14.54
CA ARG A 203 -10.62 1.72 15.93
C ARG A 203 -9.80 0.84 16.88
N ILE A 204 -9.24 1.44 17.93
CA ILE A 204 -8.38 0.71 18.89
C ILE A 204 -9.16 0.24 20.09
N LYS A 205 -10.04 1.07 20.65
CA LYS A 205 -10.76 0.70 21.87
C LYS A 205 -11.86 -0.31 21.52
N LYS A 206 -12.00 -1.33 22.37
CA LYS A 206 -13.13 -2.29 22.27
C LYS A 206 -14.49 -1.58 22.38
N SER A 207 -14.58 -0.48 23.12
CA SER A 207 -15.79 0.35 23.23
C SER A 207 -16.14 1.12 21.95
N GLU A 208 -15.19 1.29 21.05
CA GLU A 208 -15.38 1.96 19.76
C GLU A 208 -15.66 0.94 18.64
N ARG A 209 -15.40 -0.36 18.85
CA ARG A 209 -15.85 -1.43 17.95
C ARG A 209 -17.37 -1.57 18.06
N GLY A 210 -18.07 -1.42 16.93
CA GLY A 210 -19.51 -1.67 16.85
C GLY A 210 -20.39 -0.42 16.89
N LEU A 211 -19.85 0.79 17.07
CA LEU A 211 -20.63 2.01 16.81
C LEU A 211 -20.91 2.10 15.30
N TYR A 212 -22.20 2.09 14.95
CA TYR A 212 -22.74 2.07 13.58
C TYR A 212 -22.43 0.82 12.74
N SER A 213 -21.83 -0.24 13.28
CA SER A 213 -21.54 -1.45 12.48
C SER A 213 -22.80 -2.07 11.86
N GLU A 214 -23.91 -1.99 12.59
CA GLU A 214 -25.20 -2.49 12.14
C GLU A 214 -25.83 -1.57 11.09
N ALA A 215 -25.73 -0.25 11.26
CA ALA A 215 -26.16 0.74 10.25
C ALA A 215 -25.38 0.61 8.94
N VAL A 216 -24.06 0.42 9.04
CA VAL A 216 -23.16 0.19 7.88
C VAL A 216 -23.49 -1.13 7.18
N TYR A 217 -23.76 -2.18 7.95
CA TYR A 217 -24.16 -3.47 7.39
C TYR A 217 -25.53 -3.38 6.69
N LYS A 218 -26.50 -2.71 7.30
CA LYS A 218 -27.84 -2.49 6.72
C LYS A 218 -27.77 -1.68 5.43
N TRP A 219 -26.97 -0.62 5.38
CA TRP A 219 -26.73 0.13 4.16
C TRP A 219 -26.04 -0.71 3.08
N LYS A 220 -24.96 -1.42 3.42
CA LYS A 220 -24.23 -2.28 2.47
C LYS A 220 -25.06 -3.43 1.91
N THR A 221 -26.01 -3.96 2.68
CA THR A 221 -26.91 -5.04 2.26
C THR A 221 -28.18 -4.53 1.59
N GLY A 222 -28.33 -3.21 1.41
CA GLY A 222 -29.50 -2.58 0.81
C GLY A 222 -30.76 -2.59 1.67
N GLN A 223 -30.64 -2.97 2.95
CA GLN A 223 -31.72 -2.91 3.94
C GLN A 223 -32.03 -1.47 4.37
N ALA A 224 -31.09 -0.54 4.19
CA ALA A 224 -31.30 0.89 4.40
C ALA A 224 -30.86 1.68 3.15
N LYS A 225 -31.70 2.63 2.72
CA LYS A 225 -31.45 3.49 1.54
C LYS A 225 -30.36 4.54 1.80
N GLU A 226 -30.23 4.97 3.05
CA GLU A 226 -29.24 5.94 3.52
C GLU A 226 -28.57 5.41 4.78
N PRO A 227 -27.27 5.69 4.98
CA PRO A 227 -26.57 5.23 6.17
C PRO A 227 -26.96 6.08 7.38
N GLU A 228 -27.46 5.44 8.44
CA GLU A 228 -27.92 6.08 9.69
C GLU A 228 -26.83 6.84 10.46
N TRP A 229 -25.57 6.82 9.98
CA TRP A 229 -24.46 7.64 10.51
C TRP A 229 -24.50 9.10 10.07
N LEU A 230 -25.43 9.46 9.16
CA LEU A 230 -25.71 10.86 8.86
C LEU A 230 -26.44 11.35 10.09
N GLU A 231 -25.67 11.85 11.07
CA GLU A 231 -26.24 12.75 12.06
C GLU A 231 -27.09 13.72 11.27
N HIS A 232 -28.37 13.73 11.61
CA HIS A 232 -29.32 14.65 11.05
C HIS A 232 -28.65 16.02 11.10
N PHE A 233 -28.20 16.55 9.96
CA PHE A 233 -27.96 17.97 9.82
C PHE A 233 -29.28 18.58 10.22
N SER A 234 -29.40 18.96 11.48
CA SER A 234 -30.56 19.62 11.99
C SER A 234 -30.57 20.93 11.27
N THR A 235 -31.36 21.02 10.21
CA THR A 235 -31.52 22.19 9.35
C THR A 235 -32.20 23.35 10.12
N TYR A 236 -32.22 23.28 11.45
CA TYR A 236 -32.87 24.19 12.37
C TYR A 236 -32.05 24.33 13.67
N SER A 237 -30.81 24.80 13.57
CA SER A 237 -30.20 25.51 14.70
C SER A 237 -30.39 27.01 14.45
N PHE A 238 -31.53 27.53 14.90
CA PHE A 238 -31.86 28.95 14.91
C PHE A 238 -30.94 29.65 15.92
N TYR A 239 -29.89 30.31 15.45
CA TYR A 239 -29.08 31.19 16.29
C TYR A 239 -29.84 32.51 16.46
N GLU A 240 -30.61 32.64 17.53
CA GLU A 240 -31.12 33.94 17.93
C GLU A 240 -29.98 34.71 18.61
N SER A 241 -29.51 35.77 17.95
CA SER A 241 -28.58 36.71 18.56
C SER A 241 -29.33 37.52 19.61
N ILE A 242 -29.11 37.23 20.88
CA ILE A 242 -29.52 38.17 21.94
C ILE A 242 -28.49 39.28 21.99
N LYS A 243 -28.98 40.51 21.77
CA LYS A 243 -28.25 41.78 21.81
C LYS A 243 -27.76 42.13 23.20
#